data_AF-A0AAJ3P4F3-F1
#
_entry.id   AF-A0AAJ3P4F3-F1
#
_cell.length_a   1.000
_cell.length_b   1.000
_cell.length_c   1.000
_cell.angle_alpha   90.00
_cell.angle_beta   90.00
_cell.angle_gamma   90.00
#
_symmetry.space_group_name_H-M   'P 1'
#
loop_
_entity.id
_entity.type
_entity.pdbx_description
1 polymer ?
#
loop_
_entity_poly.entity_id
_entity_poly.type
_entity_poly.pdbx_seq_one_letter_code
_entity_poly.pdbx_strand_id
1 'polypeptide(L)'
;MVKFTRILIGTLLAGGLALVALSLPGMAWAAAEPSLLQPGISLIGAALAGAVALSITRDWRGQRKDQLNEQERVARAALASEQRDQRASVYANMISGIIQSFAGGRTGDLAVDRATVAMWGSPGTLAAVDEWQRESYEIMREHGGRVPADRRKEIQLMVAAVAVGARKDLGLEPIAPDDIAALFFDDFPRR
;
A
#
# COMPACT_ATOMS: atom_id res chain seq x y z
N MET A 1 -5.67 -22.69 5.35
CA MET A 1 -4.24 -23.03 5.27
C MET A 1 -3.69 -23.91 6.40
N VAL A 2 -4.52 -24.47 7.31
CA VAL A 2 -4.04 -25.28 8.46
C VAL A 2 -4.01 -26.80 8.19
N LYS A 3 -4.64 -27.28 7.11
CA LYS A 3 -4.73 -28.72 6.81
C LYS A 3 -3.47 -29.33 6.18
N PHE A 4 -2.64 -28.55 5.48
CA PHE A 4 -1.42 -29.06 4.83
C PHE A 4 -0.30 -29.37 5.83
N THR A 5 -0.21 -28.62 6.92
CA THR A 5 0.85 -28.79 7.94
C THR A 5 0.72 -30.10 8.72
N ARG A 6 -0.50 -30.62 8.91
CA ARG A 6 -0.74 -31.90 9.61
C ARG A 6 -0.36 -33.13 8.77
N ILE A 7 -0.47 -33.03 7.44
CA ILE A 7 -0.13 -34.14 6.54
C ILE A 7 1.39 -34.31 6.47
N LEU A 8 2.16 -33.21 6.43
CA LEU A 8 3.62 -33.25 6.36
C LEU A 8 4.28 -33.85 7.62
N ILE A 9 3.72 -33.56 8.81
CA ILE A 9 4.20 -34.12 10.08
C ILE A 9 3.95 -35.64 10.14
N GLY A 10 2.81 -36.11 9.60
CA GLY A 10 2.47 -37.53 9.56
C GLY A 10 3.41 -38.36 8.68
N THR A 11 3.80 -37.84 7.50
CA THR A 11 4.74 -38.54 6.61
C THR A 11 6.18 -38.54 7.12
N LEU A 12 6.62 -37.50 7.83
CA LEU A 12 7.95 -37.46 8.47
C LEU A 12 8.07 -38.47 9.63
N LEU A 13 7.02 -38.62 10.44
CA LEU A 13 6.97 -39.64 11.50
C LEU A 13 6.97 -41.06 10.94
N ALA A 14 6.22 -41.31 9.85
CA ALA A 14 6.19 -42.62 9.20
C ALA A 14 7.53 -42.98 8.50
N GLY A 15 8.19 -42.01 7.87
CA GLY A 15 9.49 -42.21 7.24
C GLY A 15 10.63 -42.46 8.26
N GLY A 16 10.61 -41.76 9.39
CA GLY A 16 11.56 -41.98 10.49
C GLY A 16 11.38 -43.37 11.14
N LEU A 17 10.13 -43.81 11.35
CA LEU A 17 9.83 -45.14 11.89
C LEU A 17 10.20 -46.28 10.93
N ALA A 18 10.00 -46.11 9.62
CA ALA A 18 10.40 -47.10 8.62
C ALA A 18 11.92 -47.32 8.57
N LEU A 19 12.71 -46.26 8.78
CA LEU A 19 14.19 -46.34 8.83
C LEU A 19 14.72 -47.00 10.11
N VAL A 20 14.03 -46.84 11.24
CA VAL A 20 14.33 -47.56 12.48
C VAL A 20 13.92 -49.03 12.38
N ALA A 21 12.82 -49.34 11.69
CA ALA A 21 12.38 -50.72 11.46
C ALA A 21 13.33 -51.51 10.53
N LEU A 22 13.97 -50.84 9.55
CA LEU A 22 14.93 -51.46 8.64
C LEU A 22 16.34 -51.63 9.23
N SER A 23 16.67 -50.96 10.35
CA SER A 23 17.97 -51.13 11.03
C SER A 23 17.97 -52.23 12.09
N LEU A 24 16.79 -52.65 12.59
CA LEU A 24 16.65 -53.73 13.56
C LEU A 24 17.16 -55.10 13.06
N PRO A 25 16.94 -55.53 11.81
CA PRO A 25 17.51 -56.79 11.29
C PRO A 25 19.04 -56.74 11.14
N GLY A 26 19.59 -55.56 10.84
CA GLY A 26 21.04 -55.36 10.73
C GLY A 26 21.76 -55.47 12.08
N MET A 27 21.12 -55.06 13.17
CA MET A 27 21.68 -55.22 14.53
C MET A 27 21.69 -56.68 15.00
N ALA A 28 20.74 -57.51 14.54
CA ALA A 28 20.70 -58.92 14.89
C ALA A 28 21.83 -59.73 14.22
N TRP A 29 22.29 -59.31 13.04
CA TRP A 29 23.41 -59.96 12.34
C TRP A 29 24.77 -59.41 12.77
N ALA A 30 24.86 -58.13 13.10
CA ALA A 30 26.12 -57.49 13.49
C ALA A 30 26.59 -57.82 14.92
N ALA A 31 25.74 -58.44 15.75
CA ALA A 31 26.14 -59.00 17.05
C ALA A 31 27.04 -60.25 16.93
N ALA A 32 27.21 -60.80 15.71
CA ALA A 32 28.03 -61.99 15.46
C ALA A 32 29.52 -61.68 15.19
N GLU A 33 29.89 -60.46 14.78
CA GLU A 33 31.29 -60.08 14.52
C GLU A 33 31.59 -58.60 14.92
N PRO A 34 32.29 -58.37 16.06
CA PRO A 34 32.46 -57.03 16.62
C PRO A 34 33.42 -56.09 15.85
N SER A 35 34.20 -56.59 14.89
CA SER A 35 35.22 -55.83 14.17
C SER A 35 34.71 -55.05 12.95
N LEU A 36 33.50 -55.32 12.47
CA LEU A 36 32.88 -54.66 11.29
C LEU A 36 31.89 -53.53 11.65
N LEU A 37 31.60 -53.35 12.94
CA LEU A 37 30.58 -52.42 13.44
C LEU A 37 30.99 -50.93 13.42
N GLN A 38 32.28 -50.62 13.50
CA GLN A 38 32.73 -49.22 13.61
C GLN A 38 32.55 -48.37 12.33
N PRO A 39 32.85 -48.86 11.10
CA PRO A 39 32.70 -48.05 9.89
C PRO A 39 31.25 -47.92 9.42
N GLY A 40 30.44 -48.98 9.61
CA GLY A 40 29.05 -49.01 9.15
C GLY A 40 28.12 -48.08 9.95
N ILE A 41 28.29 -48.01 11.27
CA ILE A 41 27.49 -47.13 12.15
C ILE A 41 27.83 -45.65 11.90
N SER A 42 29.11 -45.34 11.63
CA SER A 42 29.55 -43.97 11.36
C SER A 42 29.04 -43.42 10.02
N LEU A 43 28.95 -44.26 8.99
CA LEU A 43 28.35 -43.87 7.69
C LEU A 43 26.84 -43.59 7.77
N ILE A 44 26.09 -44.41 8.50
CA ILE A 44 24.63 -44.20 8.68
C ILE A 44 24.37 -42.97 9.56
N GLY A 45 25.16 -42.77 10.62
CA GLY A 45 25.09 -41.59 11.47
C GLY A 45 25.41 -40.30 10.70
N ALA A 46 26.43 -40.32 9.83
CA ALA A 46 26.78 -39.18 8.99
C ALA A 46 25.70 -38.85 7.94
N ALA A 47 25.07 -39.87 7.34
CA ALA A 47 23.98 -39.67 6.38
C ALA A 47 22.71 -39.08 7.05
N LEU A 48 22.35 -39.55 8.24
CA LEU A 48 21.23 -39.00 9.01
C LEU A 48 21.52 -37.57 9.49
N ALA A 49 22.73 -37.30 9.98
CA ALA A 49 23.16 -35.95 10.35
C ALA A 49 23.14 -34.99 9.13
N GLY A 50 23.58 -35.46 7.96
CA GLY A 50 23.50 -34.70 6.70
C GLY A 50 22.07 -34.40 6.28
N ALA A 51 21.15 -35.38 6.38
CA ALA A 51 19.74 -35.20 6.03
C ALA A 51 19.01 -34.22 6.98
N VAL A 52 19.25 -34.32 8.29
CA VAL A 52 18.69 -33.40 9.29
C VAL A 52 19.25 -31.98 9.12
N ALA A 53 20.56 -31.85 8.89
CA ALA A 53 21.18 -30.56 8.62
C ALA A 53 20.61 -29.89 7.35
N LEU A 54 20.36 -30.66 6.29
CA LEU A 54 19.73 -30.17 5.05
C LEU A 54 18.26 -29.79 5.23
N SER A 55 17.50 -30.52 6.07
CA SER A 55 16.11 -30.18 6.38
C SER A 55 16.02 -28.87 7.19
N ILE A 56 16.84 -28.72 8.23
CA ILE A 56 16.88 -27.51 9.07
C ILE A 56 17.30 -26.30 8.23
N THR A 57 18.29 -26.45 7.34
CA THR A 57 18.70 -25.34 6.46
C THR A 57 17.68 -24.99 5.39
N ARG A 58 16.89 -25.95 4.88
CA ARG A 58 15.77 -25.65 3.97
C ARG A 58 14.66 -24.90 4.68
N ASP A 59 14.26 -25.33 5.87
CA ASP A 59 13.19 -24.68 6.64
C ASP A 59 13.60 -23.26 7.06
N TRP A 60 14.86 -23.07 7.45
CA TRP A 60 15.38 -21.75 7.83
C TRP A 60 15.48 -20.78 6.66
N ARG A 61 15.86 -21.26 5.46
CA ARG A 61 15.86 -20.45 4.22
C ARG A 61 14.44 -20.09 3.79
N GLY A 62 13.48 -21.00 3.95
CA GLY A 62 12.05 -20.74 3.70
C GLY A 62 11.52 -19.64 4.62
N GLN A 63 11.70 -19.81 5.93
CA GLN A 63 11.26 -18.84 6.93
C GLN A 63 11.88 -17.45 6.73
N ARG A 64 13.19 -17.39 6.42
CA ARG A 64 13.88 -16.11 6.18
C ARG A 64 13.38 -15.43 4.91
N LYS A 65 13.07 -16.20 3.86
CA LYS A 65 12.48 -15.65 2.62
C LYS A 65 11.07 -15.12 2.88
N ASP A 66 10.26 -15.84 3.64
CA ASP A 66 8.90 -15.41 3.99
C ASP A 66 8.92 -14.15 4.87
N GLN A 67 9.86 -14.05 5.82
CA GLN A 67 10.07 -12.83 6.62
C GLN A 67 10.50 -11.63 5.76
N LEU A 68 11.40 -11.83 4.80
CA LEU A 68 11.80 -10.76 3.88
C LEU A 68 10.65 -10.31 2.99
N ASN A 69 9.87 -11.25 2.43
CA ASN A 69 8.69 -10.92 1.63
C ASN A 69 7.65 -10.14 2.45
N GLU A 70 7.45 -10.51 3.71
CA GLU A 70 6.52 -9.81 4.59
C GLU A 70 7.03 -8.40 4.95
N GLN A 71 8.34 -8.26 5.24
CA GLN A 71 8.95 -6.94 5.46
C GLN A 71 8.83 -6.05 4.23
N GLU A 72 9.07 -6.58 3.02
CA GLU A 72 8.88 -5.83 1.78
C GLU A 72 7.41 -5.43 1.58
N ARG A 73 6.46 -6.31 1.89
CA ARG A 73 5.03 -6.01 1.80
C ARG A 73 4.64 -4.88 2.74
N VAL A 74 5.09 -4.94 3.99
CA VAL A 74 4.84 -3.89 5.00
C VAL A 74 5.51 -2.58 4.61
N ALA A 75 6.76 -2.62 4.14
CA ALA A 75 7.47 -1.42 3.69
C ALA A 75 6.78 -0.76 2.48
N ARG A 76 6.33 -1.54 1.49
CA ARG A 76 5.57 -1.02 0.35
C ARG A 76 4.22 -0.43 0.79
N ALA A 77 3.53 -1.08 1.72
CA ALA A 77 2.28 -0.56 2.27
C ALA A 77 2.48 0.76 3.04
N ALA A 78 3.57 0.87 3.81
CA ALA A 78 3.94 2.09 4.53
C ALA A 78 4.23 3.25 3.57
N LEU A 79 5.07 3.02 2.55
CA LEU A 79 5.37 4.02 1.52
C LEU A 79 4.10 4.47 0.77
N ALA A 80 3.21 3.54 0.43
CA ALA A 80 1.94 3.87 -0.21
C ALA A 80 0.97 4.62 0.70
N SER A 81 1.09 4.48 2.02
CA SER A 81 0.36 5.31 2.99
C SER A 81 0.94 6.72 3.03
N GLU A 82 2.25 6.83 3.19
CA GLU A 82 2.94 8.12 3.27
C GLU A 82 2.71 8.98 2.01
N GLN A 83 2.77 8.37 0.82
CA GLN A 83 2.45 9.04 -0.44
C GLN A 83 1.00 9.49 -0.52
N ARG A 84 0.05 8.76 0.06
CA ARG A 84 -1.36 9.18 0.13
C ARG A 84 -1.54 10.35 1.08
N ASP A 85 -0.88 10.32 2.23
CA ASP A 85 -0.95 11.39 3.23
C ASP A 85 -0.33 12.69 2.70
N GLN A 86 0.81 12.59 2.01
CA GLN A 86 1.44 13.71 1.31
C GLN A 86 0.50 14.32 0.26
N ARG A 87 -0.11 13.49 -0.60
CA ARG A 87 -1.09 13.95 -1.60
C ARG A 87 -2.30 14.61 -0.95
N ALA A 88 -2.82 14.05 0.14
CA ALA A 88 -3.95 14.61 0.87
C ALA A 88 -3.62 16.01 1.42
N SER A 89 -2.43 16.19 1.99
CA SER A 89 -1.96 17.50 2.46
C SER A 89 -1.84 18.51 1.33
N VAL A 90 -1.30 18.10 0.17
CA VAL A 90 -1.16 18.97 -1.01
C VAL A 90 -2.53 19.44 -1.51
N TYR A 91 -3.49 18.51 -1.65
CA TYR A 91 -4.84 18.86 -2.06
C TYR A 91 -5.56 19.74 -1.05
N ALA A 92 -5.40 19.48 0.26
CA ALA A 92 -6.02 20.28 1.31
C ALA A 92 -5.51 21.73 1.27
N ASN A 93 -4.19 21.93 1.16
CA ASN A 93 -3.58 23.25 1.07
C ASN A 93 -4.08 24.01 -0.18
N MET A 94 -4.08 23.34 -1.34
CA MET A 94 -4.58 23.92 -2.59
C MET A 94 -6.05 24.34 -2.48
N ILE A 95 -6.93 23.45 -2.02
CA ILE A 95 -8.37 23.76 -1.90
C ILE A 95 -8.58 24.91 -0.91
N SER A 96 -7.87 24.91 0.22
CA SER A 96 -7.90 26.02 1.18
C SER A 96 -7.47 27.33 0.54
N GLY A 97 -6.38 27.33 -0.24
CA GLY A 97 -5.92 28.52 -0.97
C GLY A 97 -6.96 29.03 -1.98
N ILE A 98 -7.61 28.12 -2.71
CA ILE A 98 -8.68 28.46 -3.65
C ILE A 98 -9.84 29.11 -2.90
N ILE A 99 -10.34 28.50 -1.83
CA ILE A 99 -11.43 29.05 -1.01
C ILE A 99 -11.06 30.41 -0.42
N GLN A 100 -9.82 30.57 0.09
CA GLN A 100 -9.34 31.85 0.60
C GLN A 100 -9.28 32.94 -0.48
N SER A 101 -8.91 32.59 -1.72
CA SER A 101 -8.92 33.55 -2.82
C SER A 101 -10.32 34.07 -3.14
N PHE A 102 -11.36 33.24 -2.98
CA PHE A 102 -12.75 33.68 -3.09
C PHE A 102 -13.14 34.69 -2.00
N ALA A 103 -12.62 34.49 -0.79
CA ALA A 103 -12.87 35.37 0.34
C ALA A 103 -12.07 36.69 0.28
N GLY A 104 -11.32 36.94 -0.80
CA GLY A 104 -10.46 38.13 -0.95
C GLY A 104 -9.12 38.02 -0.21
N GLY A 105 -8.71 36.80 0.18
CA GLY A 105 -7.40 36.52 0.75
C GLY A 105 -6.26 36.75 -0.26
N ARG A 106 -5.04 36.95 0.25
CA ARG A 106 -3.84 37.11 -0.60
C ARG A 106 -3.57 35.82 -1.38
N THR A 107 -3.44 35.93 -2.70
CA THR A 107 -3.21 34.82 -3.65
C THR A 107 -1.74 34.43 -3.81
N GLY A 108 -0.81 35.02 -3.05
CA GLY A 108 0.63 34.81 -3.19
C GLY A 108 1.07 33.36 -3.02
N ASP A 109 0.37 32.59 -2.17
CA ASP A 109 0.71 31.20 -1.86
C ASP A 109 0.22 30.19 -2.93
N LEU A 110 -0.74 30.57 -3.78
CA LEU A 110 -1.31 29.69 -4.82
C LEU A 110 -0.31 29.32 -5.93
N ALA A 111 0.77 30.09 -6.12
CA ALA A 111 1.79 29.77 -7.11
C ALA A 111 2.72 28.63 -6.65
N VAL A 112 3.01 28.56 -5.35
CA VAL A 112 3.83 27.50 -4.74
C VAL A 112 3.04 26.19 -4.67
N ASP A 113 1.74 26.28 -4.37
CA ASP A 113 0.85 25.12 -4.34
C ASP A 113 0.69 24.47 -5.72
N ARG A 114 0.72 25.25 -6.80
CA ARG A 114 0.58 24.75 -8.19
C ARG A 114 1.69 23.79 -8.62
N ALA A 115 2.94 24.15 -8.38
CA ALA A 115 4.07 23.28 -8.76
C ALA A 115 3.99 21.94 -8.01
N THR A 116 3.57 22.00 -6.75
CA THR A 116 3.39 20.82 -5.90
C THR A 116 2.23 19.96 -6.39
N VAL A 117 1.10 20.57 -6.76
CA VAL A 117 -0.05 19.85 -7.32
C VAL A 117 0.28 19.26 -8.69
N ALA A 118 1.04 19.95 -9.55
CA ALA A 118 1.46 19.41 -10.84
C ALA A 118 2.30 18.13 -10.73
N MET A 119 3.09 18.01 -9.65
CA MET A 119 3.92 16.84 -9.39
C MET A 119 3.13 15.64 -8.84
N TRP A 120 2.06 15.89 -8.09
CA TRP A 120 1.34 14.88 -7.30
C TRP A 120 -0.11 14.64 -7.73
N GLY A 121 -0.64 15.51 -8.59
CA GLY A 121 -2.04 15.58 -8.98
C GLY A 121 -2.43 14.52 -10.00
N SER A 122 -3.62 13.94 -9.83
CA SER A 122 -4.22 13.11 -10.89
C SER A 122 -4.56 13.96 -12.13
N PRO A 123 -4.59 13.38 -13.35
CA PRO A 123 -5.00 14.11 -14.55
C PRO A 123 -6.37 14.78 -14.43
N GLY A 124 -7.32 14.15 -13.73
CA GLY A 124 -8.66 14.72 -13.51
C GLY A 124 -8.63 15.92 -12.56
N THR A 125 -7.81 15.84 -11.49
CA THR A 125 -7.63 16.97 -10.57
C THR A 125 -6.94 18.13 -11.27
N LEU A 126 -5.90 17.86 -12.07
CA LEU A 126 -5.18 18.87 -12.83
C LEU A 126 -6.08 19.59 -13.83
N ALA A 127 -6.93 18.86 -14.55
CA ALA A 127 -7.90 19.45 -15.47
C ALA A 127 -8.88 20.39 -14.75
N ALA A 128 -9.42 19.98 -13.59
CA ALA A 128 -10.32 20.83 -12.81
C ALA A 128 -9.62 22.08 -12.26
N VAL A 129 -8.35 21.97 -11.86
CA VAL A 129 -7.55 23.10 -11.39
C VAL A 129 -7.24 24.08 -12.51
N ASP A 130 -6.93 23.59 -13.70
CA ASP A 130 -6.66 24.42 -14.89
C ASP A 130 -7.93 25.17 -15.32
N GLU A 131 -9.07 24.49 -15.34
CA GLU A 131 -10.37 25.09 -15.63
C GLU A 131 -10.71 26.21 -14.64
N TRP A 132 -10.56 25.94 -13.33
CA TRP A 132 -10.72 26.97 -12.30
C TRP A 132 -9.79 28.16 -12.51
N GLN A 133 -8.51 27.93 -12.83
CA GLN A 133 -7.55 29.01 -13.01
C GLN A 133 -7.89 29.89 -14.20
N ARG A 134 -8.24 29.29 -15.34
CA ARG A 134 -8.67 30.03 -16.53
C ARG A 134 -9.84 30.95 -16.21
N GLU A 135 -10.87 30.42 -15.55
CA GLU A 135 -12.05 31.20 -15.16
C GLU A 135 -11.71 32.29 -14.14
N SER A 136 -10.89 31.98 -13.13
CA SER A 136 -10.43 32.98 -12.15
C SER A 136 -9.68 34.14 -12.80
N TYR A 137 -8.90 33.86 -13.85
CA TYR A 137 -8.17 34.86 -14.61
C TYR A 137 -9.11 35.72 -15.46
N GLU A 138 -10.11 35.11 -16.10
CA GLU A 138 -11.15 35.84 -16.84
C GLU A 138 -11.94 36.77 -15.91
N ILE A 139 -12.36 36.27 -14.73
CA ILE A 139 -13.03 37.09 -13.70
C ILE A 139 -12.12 38.23 -13.22
N MET A 140 -10.83 37.96 -13.01
CA MET A 140 -9.87 39.00 -12.63
C MET A 140 -9.77 40.08 -13.71
N ARG A 141 -9.69 39.67 -14.99
CA ARG A 141 -9.53 40.55 -16.14
C ARG A 141 -10.78 41.39 -16.43
N GLU A 142 -11.97 40.80 -16.37
CA GLU A 142 -13.22 41.41 -16.81
C GLU A 142 -13.99 42.08 -15.67
N HIS A 143 -13.87 41.54 -14.45
CA HIS A 143 -14.65 41.99 -13.30
C HIS A 143 -13.78 42.48 -12.14
N GLY A 144 -12.47 42.66 -12.35
CA GLY A 144 -11.55 43.13 -11.32
C GLY A 144 -11.48 42.20 -10.11
N GLY A 145 -11.68 40.89 -10.34
CA GLY A 145 -11.64 39.85 -9.30
C GLY A 145 -12.95 39.68 -8.53
N ARG A 146 -13.99 40.46 -8.84
CA ARG A 146 -15.32 40.27 -8.25
C ARG A 146 -16.10 39.22 -9.03
N VAL A 147 -16.55 38.18 -8.34
CA VAL A 147 -17.39 37.13 -8.92
C VAL A 147 -18.76 37.71 -9.29
N PRO A 148 -19.18 37.63 -10.58
CA PRO A 148 -20.52 38.04 -11.02
C PRO A 148 -21.62 37.25 -10.31
N ALA A 149 -22.71 37.91 -9.94
CA ALA A 149 -23.78 37.30 -9.15
C ALA A 149 -24.51 36.17 -9.90
N ASP A 150 -24.68 36.34 -11.21
CA ASP A 150 -25.28 35.38 -12.14
C ASP A 150 -24.41 34.13 -12.35
N ARG A 151 -23.08 34.27 -12.29
CA ARG A 151 -22.12 33.16 -12.42
C ARG A 151 -21.69 32.55 -11.10
N ARG A 152 -22.11 33.09 -9.95
CA ARG A 152 -21.64 32.67 -8.63
C ARG A 152 -21.78 31.17 -8.39
N LYS A 153 -22.94 30.60 -8.70
CA LYS A 153 -23.20 29.16 -8.50
C LYS A 153 -22.29 28.28 -9.37
N GLU A 154 -22.15 28.63 -10.64
CA GLU A 154 -21.28 27.92 -11.59
C GLU A 154 -19.84 27.89 -11.09
N ILE A 155 -19.37 29.04 -10.65
CA ILE A 155 -18.02 29.25 -10.14
C ILE A 155 -17.79 28.47 -8.82
N GLN A 156 -18.76 28.46 -7.90
CA GLN A 156 -18.70 27.66 -6.67
C GLN A 156 -18.64 26.15 -6.97
N LEU A 157 -19.35 25.69 -8.02
CA LEU A 157 -19.30 24.31 -8.48
C LEU A 157 -17.95 23.94 -9.10
N MET A 158 -17.26 24.85 -9.77
CA MET A 158 -15.89 24.61 -10.25
C MET A 158 -14.92 24.35 -9.09
N VAL A 159 -15.01 25.13 -8.00
CA VAL A 159 -14.21 24.88 -6.79
C VAL A 159 -14.54 23.52 -6.18
N ALA A 160 -15.83 23.18 -6.10
CA ALA A 160 -16.26 21.87 -5.65
C ALA A 160 -15.72 20.74 -6.54
N ALA A 161 -15.66 20.93 -7.86
CA ALA A 161 -15.12 19.95 -8.80
C ALA A 161 -13.64 19.64 -8.55
N VAL A 162 -12.83 20.63 -8.16
CA VAL A 162 -11.44 20.41 -7.74
C VAL A 162 -11.38 19.46 -6.54
N ALA A 163 -12.23 19.69 -5.54
CA ALA A 163 -12.31 18.82 -4.36
C ALA A 163 -12.85 17.42 -4.69
N VAL A 164 -13.82 17.28 -5.59
CA VAL A 164 -14.28 15.98 -6.09
C VAL A 164 -13.13 15.23 -6.77
N GLY A 165 -12.36 15.90 -7.62
CA GLY A 165 -11.18 15.34 -8.28
C GLY A 165 -10.14 14.82 -7.28
N ALA A 166 -9.81 15.64 -6.28
CA ALA A 166 -8.90 15.27 -5.20
C ALA A 166 -9.40 14.05 -4.40
N ARG A 167 -10.68 14.03 -4.02
CA ARG A 167 -11.29 12.88 -3.30
C ARG A 167 -11.19 11.59 -4.12
N LYS A 168 -11.51 11.67 -5.41
CA LYS A 168 -11.44 10.53 -6.33
C LYS A 168 -10.01 10.00 -6.44
N ASP A 169 -9.01 10.87 -6.56
CA ASP A 169 -7.60 10.46 -6.61
C ASP A 169 -7.14 9.78 -5.31
N LEU A 170 -7.63 10.26 -4.16
CA LEU A 170 -7.35 9.66 -2.85
C LEU A 170 -8.12 8.36 -2.60
N GLY A 171 -9.00 7.94 -3.51
CA GLY A 171 -9.86 6.77 -3.34
C GLY A 171 -10.92 6.94 -2.24
N LEU A 172 -11.29 8.19 -1.92
CA LEU A 172 -12.36 8.50 -0.98
C LEU A 172 -13.72 8.39 -1.66
N GLU A 173 -14.75 8.14 -0.85
CA GLU A 173 -16.12 8.04 -1.34
C GLU A 173 -16.55 9.33 -2.08
N PRO A 174 -17.13 9.20 -3.29
CA PRO A 174 -17.56 10.36 -4.07
C PRO A 174 -18.72 11.06 -3.37
N ILE A 175 -18.62 12.39 -3.29
CA ILE A 175 -19.66 13.28 -2.80
C ILE A 175 -20.14 14.12 -3.99
N ALA A 176 -21.43 14.44 -4.07
CA ALA A 176 -21.93 15.25 -5.16
C ALA A 176 -21.30 16.66 -5.12
N PRO A 177 -21.00 17.28 -6.28
CA PRO A 177 -20.46 18.64 -6.32
C PRO A 177 -21.32 19.66 -5.57
N ASP A 178 -22.65 19.56 -5.68
CA ASP A 178 -23.61 20.42 -4.98
C ASP A 178 -23.43 20.34 -3.45
N ASP A 179 -23.18 19.15 -2.89
CA ASP A 179 -22.98 18.95 -1.45
C ASP A 179 -21.63 19.54 -0.99
N ILE A 180 -20.57 19.37 -1.77
CA ILE A 180 -19.26 19.96 -1.47
C ILE A 180 -19.34 21.49 -1.53
N ALA A 181 -20.01 22.04 -2.54
CA ALA A 181 -20.20 23.48 -2.66
C ALA A 181 -20.97 24.04 -1.45
N ALA A 182 -22.00 23.34 -1.00
CA ALA A 182 -22.77 23.70 0.21
C ALA A 182 -21.97 23.58 1.52
N LEU A 183 -20.87 22.83 1.54
CA LEU A 183 -19.92 22.77 2.67
C LEU A 183 -18.91 23.91 2.64
N PHE A 184 -18.50 24.36 1.46
CA PHE A 184 -17.50 25.42 1.30
C PHE A 184 -18.09 26.82 1.34
N PHE A 185 -19.33 27.00 0.89
CA PHE A 185 -19.95 28.30 0.71
C PHE A 185 -21.32 28.37 1.40
N ASP A 186 -21.42 29.23 2.41
CA ASP A 186 -22.66 29.44 3.17
C ASP A 186 -23.83 29.97 2.31
N ASP A 187 -23.52 30.68 1.23
CA ASP A 187 -24.48 31.27 0.30
C ASP A 187 -24.83 30.36 -0.89
N PHE A 188 -24.36 29.11 -0.89
CA PHE A 188 -24.69 28.17 -1.96
C PHE A 188 -26.19 27.80 -1.93
N PRO A 189 -26.93 27.95 -3.04
CA PRO A 189 -28.36 27.67 -3.07
C PRO A 189 -28.61 26.15 -2.94
N ARG A 190 -29.09 25.73 -1.77
CA ARG A 190 -29.58 24.36 -1.54
C ARG A 190 -30.89 24.17 -2.30
N ARG A 191 -30.98 23.05 -3.03
CA ARG A 191 -32.21 22.69 -3.77
C ARG A 191 -33.35 22.38 -2.82
#